data_AF-A0A1I3M635-F1
#
_entry.id   AF-A0A1I3M635-F1
#
_cell.length_a   1.000
_cell.length_b   1.000
_cell.length_c   1.000
_cell.angle_alpha   90.00
_cell.angle_beta   90.00
_cell.angle_gamma   90.00
#
_symmetry.space_group_name_H-M   'P 1'
#
loop_
_entity.id
_entity.type
_entity.pdbx_description
1 polymer ?
#
loop_
_entity_poly.entity_id
_entity_poly.type
_entity_poly.pdbx_seq_one_letter_code
_entity_poly.pdbx_strand_id
1 'polypeptide(L)'
;MLNRNAEALFWIGRYMERAENHARLIDVHFHLQDEDAPSVPRDGADGVPPALCKWGRIVDALGSRAAYEQQYGGAYNEQDVVRYVTLDRDHANSLVTCVNHARDNVRTLREKLPSELWDVANGFYLWLREKQAGDPARESPHQFFGRIKEWTALFCGVTQSVMPRENEWHFIECGRYLERTENTLRIIQSAIAASASAAEAGDGCELYPYLQAVLRSVSGYQPFRRHYADGVSADAIIEFLVLNEAFPRSVQFSLDALDENLRGIELQEKQLRAAHDRIVRQVAKLKAELACLEREDLGLDREGAVTGRLLQAAGQLGTAFAHTFFRVGEATA
;
A
#
# COMPACT_ATOMS: atom_id res chain seq x y z
N MET A 1 25.98 6.94 -13.13
CA MET A 1 25.30 7.67 -12.03
C MET A 1 23.77 7.59 -12.11
N LEU A 2 23.18 7.17 -13.24
CA LEU A 2 21.72 7.04 -13.41
C LEU A 2 21.10 6.01 -12.45
N ASN A 3 21.72 4.84 -12.28
CA ASN A 3 21.16 3.72 -11.52
C ASN A 3 20.92 4.00 -10.03
N ARG A 4 21.86 4.66 -9.33
CA ARG A 4 21.66 4.98 -7.89
C ARG A 4 20.58 6.03 -7.68
N ASN A 5 20.40 6.93 -8.65
CA ASN A 5 19.36 7.94 -8.58
C ASN A 5 17.98 7.30 -8.84
N ALA A 6 17.88 6.43 -9.85
CA ALA A 6 16.66 5.71 -10.18
C ALA A 6 16.14 4.89 -8.99
N GLU A 7 17.03 4.19 -8.29
CA GLU A 7 16.70 3.46 -7.06
C GLU A 7 16.13 4.37 -5.97
N ALA A 8 16.83 5.45 -5.63
CA ALA A 8 16.37 6.38 -4.61
C ALA A 8 15.02 7.03 -4.98
N LEU A 9 14.83 7.44 -6.24
CA LEU A 9 13.57 8.02 -6.75
C LEU A 9 12.42 7.03 -6.67
N PHE A 10 12.61 5.80 -7.13
CA PHE A 10 11.60 4.76 -7.07
C PHE A 10 11.17 4.48 -5.62
N TRP A 11 12.14 4.37 -4.72
CA TRP A 11 11.86 4.14 -3.31
C TRP A 11 11.22 5.33 -2.60
N ILE A 12 11.49 6.57 -2.99
CA ILE A 12 10.74 7.75 -2.48
C ILE A 12 9.24 7.56 -2.70
N GLY A 13 8.85 7.21 -3.93
CA GLY A 13 7.45 6.96 -4.27
C GLY A 13 6.83 5.82 -3.48
N ARG A 14 7.54 4.69 -3.37
CA ARG A 14 7.07 3.53 -2.59
C ARG A 14 6.91 3.85 -1.11
N TYR A 15 7.90 4.48 -0.48
CA TYR A 15 7.87 4.78 0.95
C TYR A 15 6.77 5.79 1.32
N MET A 16 6.56 6.82 0.49
CA MET A 16 5.50 7.80 0.74
C MET A 16 4.10 7.19 0.55
N GLU A 17 3.91 6.38 -0.50
CA GLU A 17 2.64 5.65 -0.70
C GLU A 17 2.39 4.65 0.43
N ARG A 18 3.42 3.91 0.85
CA ARG A 18 3.35 2.97 1.97
C ARG A 18 2.93 3.67 3.26
N ALA A 19 3.55 4.82 3.56
CA ALA A 19 3.17 5.62 4.72
C ALA A 19 1.69 6.05 4.65
N GLU A 20 1.22 6.53 3.50
CA GLU A 20 -0.20 6.87 3.34
C GLU A 20 -1.12 5.65 3.55
N ASN A 21 -0.77 4.50 2.95
CA ASN A 21 -1.53 3.27 3.04
C ASN A 21 -1.66 2.77 4.49
N HIS A 22 -0.56 2.78 5.25
CA HIS A 22 -0.55 2.34 6.64
C HIS A 22 -1.42 3.24 7.52
N ALA A 23 -1.30 4.57 7.35
CA ALA A 23 -2.13 5.51 8.09
C ALA A 23 -3.62 5.33 7.80
N ARG A 24 -3.97 5.14 6.53
CA ARG A 24 -5.36 4.90 6.11
C ARG A 24 -5.93 3.59 6.64
N LEU A 25 -5.14 2.52 6.61
CA LEU A 25 -5.56 1.22 7.12
C LEU A 25 -5.88 1.32 8.60
N ILE A 26 -4.96 1.84 9.41
CA ILE A 26 -5.15 1.93 10.85
C ILE A 26 -6.30 2.90 11.21
N ASP A 27 -6.39 4.06 10.56
CA ASP A 27 -7.46 5.04 10.80
C ASP A 27 -8.85 4.43 10.63
N VAL A 28 -9.08 3.64 9.58
CA VAL A 28 -10.36 2.97 9.36
C VAL A 28 -10.64 1.90 10.41
N HIS A 29 -9.63 1.14 10.83
CA HIS A 29 -9.80 0.15 11.88
C HIS A 29 -10.06 0.76 13.26
N PHE A 30 -9.68 2.02 13.50
CA PHE A 30 -10.14 2.77 14.67
C PHE A 30 -11.63 3.18 14.54
N HIS A 31 -12.09 3.64 13.38
CA HIS A 31 -13.50 4.06 13.20
C HIS A 31 -14.50 2.91 13.28
N LEU A 32 -14.12 1.73 12.78
CA LEU A 32 -14.97 0.54 12.87
C LEU A 32 -15.19 0.06 14.32
N GLN A 33 -14.48 0.61 15.31
CA GLN A 33 -14.75 0.37 16.73
C GLN A 33 -15.93 1.21 17.25
N ASP A 34 -16.16 2.38 16.68
CA ASP A 34 -17.15 3.36 17.16
C ASP A 34 -18.51 3.21 16.45
N GLU A 35 -18.54 2.72 15.20
CA GLU A 35 -19.77 2.45 14.44
C GLU A 35 -20.14 0.96 14.51
N ASP A 36 -21.01 0.58 15.47
CA ASP A 36 -21.87 -0.63 15.52
C ASP A 36 -21.57 -1.75 14.51
N ALA A 37 -20.39 -2.37 14.55
CA ALA A 37 -20.10 -3.58 13.79
C ALA A 37 -20.66 -4.78 14.58
N PRO A 38 -21.65 -5.52 14.05
CA PRO A 38 -22.13 -6.74 14.69
C PRO A 38 -20.98 -7.76 14.68
N SER A 39 -20.64 -8.25 15.87
CA SER A 39 -19.87 -9.48 16.09
C SER A 39 -18.57 -9.63 15.28
N VAL A 40 -17.61 -8.72 15.48
CA VAL A 40 -16.19 -9.11 15.39
C VAL A 40 -15.77 -9.58 16.78
N PRO A 41 -15.17 -10.77 16.95
CA PRO A 41 -14.78 -11.29 18.26
C PRO A 41 -14.00 -10.24 19.06
N ARG A 42 -14.44 -10.02 20.31
CA ARG A 42 -13.81 -9.11 21.27
C ARG A 42 -12.30 -9.37 21.33
N ASP A 43 -11.54 -8.28 21.34
CA ASP A 43 -10.09 -8.28 21.48
C ASP A 43 -9.63 -9.20 22.61
N GLY A 44 -8.67 -10.09 22.32
CA GLY A 44 -7.86 -10.75 23.34
C GLY A 44 -8.51 -11.88 24.14
N ALA A 45 -9.61 -12.49 23.69
CA ALA A 45 -10.04 -13.76 24.26
C ALA A 45 -9.05 -14.88 23.87
N ASP A 46 -8.50 -15.58 24.87
CA ASP A 46 -7.61 -16.73 24.66
C ASP A 46 -8.24 -17.73 23.68
N GLY A 47 -7.57 -17.98 22.55
CA GLY A 47 -7.99 -18.96 21.55
C GLY A 47 -8.62 -18.41 20.27
N VAL A 48 -8.81 -17.10 20.11
CA VAL A 48 -9.24 -16.52 18.82
C VAL A 48 -8.06 -16.54 17.83
N PRO A 49 -8.19 -17.17 16.64
CA PRO A 49 -7.18 -17.10 15.59
C PRO A 49 -6.78 -15.64 15.32
N PRO A 50 -5.47 -15.33 15.20
CA PRO A 50 -5.01 -13.96 14.91
C PRO A 50 -5.68 -13.30 13.70
N ALA A 51 -6.06 -14.09 12.67
CA ALA A 51 -6.77 -13.62 11.48
C ALA A 51 -8.19 -13.09 11.79
N LEU A 52 -8.77 -13.46 12.93
CA LEU A 52 -10.08 -13.00 13.40
C LEU A 52 -9.96 -11.80 14.37
N CYS A 53 -8.80 -11.59 14.98
CA CYS A 53 -8.51 -10.40 15.75
C CYS A 53 -8.34 -9.18 14.82
N LYS A 54 -8.93 -8.02 15.17
CA LYS A 54 -8.80 -6.78 14.38
C LYS A 54 -7.33 -6.36 14.18
N TRP A 55 -6.52 -6.49 15.23
CA TRP A 55 -5.10 -6.12 15.20
C TRP A 55 -4.26 -7.10 14.39
N GLY A 56 -4.60 -8.40 14.44
CA GLY A 56 -3.96 -9.40 13.58
C GLY A 56 -4.27 -9.17 12.10
N ARG A 57 -5.50 -8.77 11.76
CA ARG A 57 -5.86 -8.38 10.38
C ARG A 57 -5.07 -7.20 9.85
N ILE A 58 -4.77 -6.20 10.68
CA ILE A 58 -3.90 -5.08 10.27
C ILE A 58 -2.51 -5.61 9.91
N VAL A 59 -1.93 -6.46 10.75
CA VAL A 59 -0.60 -7.05 10.50
C VAL A 59 -0.60 -7.94 9.25
N ASP A 60 -1.68 -8.67 8.99
CA ASP A 60 -1.86 -9.47 7.77
C ASP A 60 -1.97 -8.61 6.52
N ALA A 61 -2.77 -7.55 6.58
CA ALA A 61 -2.96 -6.59 5.50
C ALA A 61 -1.65 -5.87 5.13
N LEU A 62 -0.70 -5.77 6.07
CA LEU A 62 0.66 -5.28 5.83
C LEU A 62 1.59 -6.35 5.24
N GLY A 63 1.22 -7.63 5.33
CA GLY A 63 2.04 -8.76 4.89
C GLY A 63 3.25 -9.02 5.79
N SER A 64 3.15 -8.67 7.08
CA SER A 64 4.29 -8.65 8.01
C SER A 64 4.12 -9.58 9.21
N ARG A 65 3.17 -10.53 9.17
CA ARG A 65 2.86 -11.46 10.26
C ARG A 65 4.11 -12.12 10.87
N ALA A 66 4.93 -12.77 10.05
CA ALA A 66 6.11 -13.49 10.54
C ALA A 66 7.12 -12.56 11.23
N ALA A 67 7.34 -11.36 10.66
CA ALA A 67 8.24 -10.37 11.24
C ALA A 67 7.70 -9.79 12.56
N TYR A 68 6.38 -9.56 12.62
CA TYR A 68 5.70 -9.12 13.85
C TYR A 68 5.81 -10.17 14.96
N GLU A 69 5.47 -11.42 14.67
CA GLU A 69 5.50 -12.51 15.65
C GLU A 69 6.91 -12.76 16.19
N GLN A 70 7.94 -12.62 15.35
CA GLN A 70 9.34 -12.72 15.75
C GLN A 70 9.75 -11.63 16.75
N GLN A 71 9.23 -10.40 16.61
CA GLN A 71 9.64 -9.25 17.41
C GLN A 71 8.75 -9.02 18.65
N TYR A 72 7.44 -9.27 18.53
CA TYR A 72 6.41 -8.97 19.54
C TYR A 72 5.78 -10.24 20.17
N GLY A 73 6.25 -11.44 19.83
CA GLY A 73 5.87 -12.67 20.51
C GLY A 73 4.43 -13.16 20.25
N GLY A 74 3.79 -12.67 19.18
CA GLY A 74 2.48 -13.16 18.70
C GLY A 74 1.26 -12.66 19.48
N ALA A 75 1.43 -11.71 20.41
CA ALA A 75 0.31 -11.01 21.03
C ALA A 75 -0.18 -9.89 20.10
N TYR A 76 -1.47 -9.85 19.79
CA TYR A 76 -2.08 -8.86 18.89
C TYR A 76 -2.96 -7.87 19.65
N ASN A 77 -2.32 -6.99 20.42
CA ASN A 77 -3.01 -5.89 21.12
C ASN A 77 -2.83 -4.55 20.40
N GLU A 78 -3.68 -3.59 20.77
CA GLU A 78 -3.68 -2.25 20.16
C GLU A 78 -2.34 -1.54 20.26
N GLN A 79 -1.77 -1.51 21.46
CA GLN A 79 -0.57 -0.75 21.74
C GLN A 79 0.63 -1.26 20.91
N ASP A 80 0.80 -2.58 20.84
CA ASP A 80 1.89 -3.22 20.14
C ASP A 80 1.73 -3.11 18.63
N VAL A 81 0.54 -3.36 18.08
CA VAL A 81 0.31 -3.23 16.64
C VAL A 81 0.39 -1.78 16.19
N VAL A 82 -0.21 -0.84 16.92
CA VAL A 82 -0.08 0.59 16.60
C VAL A 82 1.39 1.00 16.65
N ARG A 83 2.15 0.62 17.70
CA ARG A 83 3.58 0.91 17.79
C ARG A 83 4.35 0.33 16.60
N TYR A 84 4.15 -0.95 16.30
CA TYR A 84 4.82 -1.68 15.23
C TYR A 84 4.66 -1.01 13.87
N VAL A 85 3.43 -0.63 13.54
CA VAL A 85 3.12 -0.04 12.23
C VAL A 85 3.52 1.44 12.18
N THR A 86 3.52 2.15 13.31
CA THR A 86 3.69 3.61 13.32
C THR A 86 5.12 4.07 13.67
N LEU A 87 5.60 3.73 14.85
CA LEU A 87 6.73 4.40 15.51
C LEU A 87 7.90 3.47 15.81
N ASP A 88 7.78 2.18 15.46
CA ASP A 88 8.85 1.21 15.61
C ASP A 88 9.99 1.48 14.60
N ARG A 89 11.14 1.93 15.12
CA ARG A 89 12.32 2.25 14.30
C ARG A 89 13.14 1.03 13.91
N ASP A 90 12.92 -0.10 14.57
CA ASP A 90 13.59 -1.36 14.26
C ASP A 90 12.85 -2.11 13.14
N HIS A 91 11.59 -1.75 12.90
CA HIS A 91 10.82 -2.23 11.76
C HIS A 91 11.03 -1.38 10.50
N ALA A 92 11.60 -1.99 9.45
CA ALA A 92 11.90 -1.31 8.18
C ALA A 92 10.66 -0.74 7.45
N ASN A 93 9.47 -1.30 7.70
CA ASN A 93 8.23 -0.87 7.04
C ASN A 93 7.30 -0.06 7.95
N SER A 94 7.75 0.35 9.14
CA SER A 94 6.94 1.27 9.95
C SER A 94 6.83 2.62 9.26
N LEU A 95 5.79 3.38 9.60
CA LEU A 95 5.55 4.73 9.09
C LEU A 95 6.78 5.63 9.30
N VAL A 96 7.34 5.66 10.52
CA VAL A 96 8.50 6.50 10.82
C VAL A 96 9.73 6.11 10.01
N THR A 97 9.95 4.82 9.80
CA THR A 97 11.10 4.32 9.03
C THR A 97 10.92 4.60 7.54
N CYS A 98 9.72 4.38 6.98
CA CYS A 98 9.39 4.73 5.59
C CYS A 98 9.62 6.22 5.32
N VAL A 99 9.09 7.09 6.18
CA VAL A 99 9.26 8.54 6.05
C VAL A 99 10.73 8.95 6.18
N ASN A 100 11.48 8.33 7.09
CA ASN A 100 12.91 8.58 7.21
C ASN A 100 13.68 8.15 5.95
N HIS A 101 13.41 6.97 5.40
CA HIS A 101 14.05 6.51 4.17
C HIS A 101 13.70 7.38 2.97
N ALA A 102 12.44 7.78 2.81
CA ALA A 102 12.03 8.71 1.77
C ALA A 102 12.78 10.05 1.90
N ARG A 103 12.84 10.60 3.11
CA ARG A 103 13.60 11.84 3.41
C ARG A 103 15.07 11.69 3.07
N ASP A 104 15.71 10.60 3.47
CA ASP A 104 17.13 10.37 3.19
C ASP A 104 17.39 10.24 1.69
N ASN A 105 16.53 9.55 0.94
CA ASN A 105 16.61 9.49 -0.52
C ASN A 105 16.48 10.90 -1.14
N VAL A 106 15.51 11.71 -0.70
CA VAL A 106 15.36 13.11 -1.15
C VAL A 106 16.61 13.93 -0.81
N ARG A 107 17.21 13.73 0.37
CA ARG A 107 18.46 14.39 0.78
C ARG A 107 19.61 14.09 -0.18
N THR A 108 19.76 12.83 -0.59
CA THR A 108 20.82 12.42 -1.52
C THR A 108 20.64 12.98 -2.93
N LEU A 109 19.41 13.35 -3.28
CA LEU A 109 19.02 13.86 -4.60
C LEU A 109 18.66 15.35 -4.57
N ARG A 110 19.05 16.09 -3.52
CA ARG A 110 18.63 17.48 -3.30
C ARG A 110 18.98 18.44 -4.43
N GLU A 111 20.03 18.14 -5.19
CA GLU A 111 20.43 18.94 -6.37
C GLU A 111 19.56 18.68 -7.61
N LYS A 112 18.81 17.57 -7.62
CA LYS A 112 17.98 17.11 -8.75
C LYS A 112 16.48 17.30 -8.52
N LEU A 113 16.08 17.40 -7.26
CA LEU A 113 14.69 17.54 -6.87
C LEU A 113 14.39 18.98 -6.44
N PRO A 114 13.17 19.48 -6.65
CA PRO A 114 12.73 20.76 -6.10
C PRO A 114 12.96 20.85 -4.59
N SER A 115 13.38 22.02 -4.12
CA SER A 115 13.62 22.29 -2.69
C SER A 115 12.41 22.01 -1.80
N GLU A 116 11.22 22.22 -2.34
CA GLU A 116 9.94 22.06 -1.69
C GLU A 116 9.70 20.59 -1.27
N LEU A 117 10.18 19.62 -2.06
CA LEU A 117 10.08 18.20 -1.68
C LEU A 117 10.94 17.89 -0.47
N TRP A 118 12.13 18.49 -0.38
CA TRP A 118 12.98 18.36 0.79
C TRP A 118 12.31 18.97 2.03
N ASP A 119 11.76 20.17 1.91
CA ASP A 119 11.12 20.86 3.03
C ASP A 119 9.91 20.08 3.55
N VAL A 120 9.08 19.53 2.65
CA VAL A 120 7.93 18.70 3.03
C VAL A 120 8.38 17.37 3.65
N ALA A 121 9.30 16.63 3.02
CA ALA A 121 9.76 15.35 3.56
C ALA A 121 10.49 15.49 4.90
N ASN A 122 11.32 16.53 5.04
CA ASN A 122 12.02 16.83 6.29
C ASN A 122 11.06 17.33 7.37
N GLY A 123 10.11 18.21 7.04
CA GLY A 123 9.08 18.68 7.96
C GLY A 123 8.20 17.54 8.48
N PHE A 124 7.77 16.65 7.59
CA PHE A 124 7.00 15.46 7.96
C PHE A 124 7.78 14.55 8.91
N TYR A 125 9.04 14.24 8.59
CA TYR A 125 9.90 13.44 9.47
C TYR A 125 10.12 14.09 10.84
N LEU A 126 10.41 15.40 10.89
CA LEU A 126 10.64 16.10 12.15
C LEU A 126 9.40 16.07 13.04
N TRP A 127 8.22 16.33 12.47
CA TRP A 127 6.95 16.21 13.17
C TRP A 127 6.73 14.80 13.72
N LEU A 128 6.96 13.76 12.90
CA LEU A 128 6.75 12.36 13.30
C LEU A 128 7.77 11.89 14.34
N ARG A 129 9.01 12.38 14.27
CA ARG A 129 10.10 12.03 15.19
C ARG A 129 9.84 12.49 16.62
N GLU A 130 9.08 13.57 16.79
CA GLU A 130 8.70 14.12 18.11
C GLU A 130 7.59 13.31 18.78
N LYS A 131 6.90 12.43 18.03
CA LYS A 131 5.79 11.62 18.53
C LYS A 131 6.27 10.40 19.30
N GLN A 132 5.50 10.04 20.31
CA GLN A 132 5.68 8.88 21.17
C GLN A 132 4.56 7.86 20.95
N ALA A 133 4.80 6.60 21.34
CA ALA A 133 3.85 5.50 21.13
C ALA A 133 2.46 5.74 21.73
N GLY A 134 2.34 6.57 22.78
CA GLY A 134 1.06 6.94 23.39
C GLY A 134 0.34 8.11 22.72
N ASP A 135 1.00 8.86 21.83
CA ASP A 135 0.42 10.07 21.23
C ASP A 135 -0.78 9.78 20.32
N PRO A 136 -0.81 8.71 19.51
CA PRO A 136 -2.01 8.37 18.73
C PRO A 136 -3.25 8.21 19.60
N ALA A 137 -3.13 7.57 20.76
CA ALA A 137 -4.24 7.41 21.70
C ALA A 137 -4.62 8.72 22.41
N ARG A 138 -3.63 9.58 22.70
CA ARG A 138 -3.84 10.87 23.41
C ARG A 138 -4.41 11.98 22.52
N GLU A 139 -4.01 12.03 21.26
CA GLU A 139 -4.39 13.07 20.30
C GLU A 139 -5.64 12.73 19.49
N SER A 140 -6.35 11.65 19.84
CA SER A 140 -7.31 10.94 18.99
C SER A 140 -6.63 10.27 17.78
N PRO A 141 -6.78 8.93 17.61
CA PRO A 141 -6.16 8.23 16.48
C PRO A 141 -6.54 8.85 15.13
N HIS A 142 -7.77 9.32 14.98
CA HIS A 142 -8.23 9.94 13.75
C HIS A 142 -7.45 11.21 13.39
N GLN A 143 -7.22 12.10 14.36
CA GLN A 143 -6.47 13.33 14.10
C GLN A 143 -5.00 13.02 13.80
N PHE A 144 -4.42 12.05 14.51
CA PHE A 144 -3.05 11.62 14.29
C PHE A 144 -2.83 11.05 12.88
N PHE A 145 -3.63 10.07 12.46
CA PHE A 145 -3.54 9.48 11.13
C PHE A 145 -4.06 10.42 10.04
N GLY A 146 -5.03 11.28 10.36
CA GLY A 146 -5.44 12.43 9.55
C GLY A 146 -4.26 13.30 9.17
N ARG A 147 -3.42 13.67 10.15
CA ARG A 147 -2.24 14.50 9.94
C ARG A 147 -1.19 13.82 9.07
N ILE A 148 -1.01 12.50 9.18
CA ILE A 148 -0.14 11.73 8.27
C ILE A 148 -0.66 11.77 6.83
N LYS A 149 -1.97 11.60 6.63
CA LYS A 149 -2.61 11.72 5.31
C LYS A 149 -2.44 13.12 4.73
N GLU A 150 -2.51 14.17 5.55
CA GLU A 150 -2.25 15.55 5.11
C GLU A 150 -0.80 15.75 4.64
N TRP A 151 0.18 15.21 5.38
CA TRP A 151 1.60 15.28 4.98
C TRP A 151 1.90 14.57 3.68
N THR A 152 1.36 13.36 3.51
CA THR A 152 1.52 12.57 2.28
C THR A 152 0.80 13.21 1.10
N ALA A 153 -0.39 13.80 1.32
CA ALA A 153 -1.10 14.60 0.31
C ALA A 153 -0.32 15.87 -0.07
N LEU A 154 0.29 16.57 0.89
CA LEU A 154 1.17 17.71 0.64
C LEU A 154 2.38 17.30 -0.20
N PHE A 155 3.03 16.19 0.14
CA PHE A 155 4.14 15.65 -0.64
C PHE A 155 3.71 15.36 -2.08
N CYS A 156 2.59 14.66 -2.27
CA CYS A 156 2.03 14.40 -3.59
C CYS A 156 1.67 15.69 -4.34
N GLY A 157 1.07 16.67 -3.66
CA GLY A 157 0.70 17.96 -4.25
C GLY A 157 1.91 18.74 -4.74
N VAL A 158 2.98 18.81 -3.95
CA VAL A 158 4.25 19.43 -4.35
C VAL A 158 4.85 18.67 -5.53
N THR A 159 4.95 17.35 -5.43
CA THR A 159 5.39 16.45 -6.51
C THR A 159 4.65 16.85 -7.80
N GLN A 160 3.32 16.83 -7.82
CA GLN A 160 2.52 17.16 -9.01
C GLN A 160 2.65 18.60 -9.50
N SER A 161 2.91 19.56 -8.61
CA SER A 161 2.86 20.99 -8.95
C SER A 161 4.20 21.54 -9.44
N VAL A 162 5.33 21.03 -8.95
CA VAL A 162 6.65 21.65 -9.20
C VAL A 162 7.65 20.78 -9.95
N MET A 163 7.47 19.45 -9.98
CA MET A 163 8.42 18.58 -10.67
C MET A 163 8.21 18.58 -12.20
N PRO A 164 9.27 18.82 -13.00
CA PRO A 164 9.25 18.55 -14.43
C PRO A 164 8.90 17.09 -14.72
N ARG A 165 8.20 16.82 -15.81
CA ARG A 165 7.71 15.48 -16.18
C ARG A 165 8.81 14.72 -16.94
N GLU A 166 9.94 14.58 -16.26
CA GLU A 166 11.17 13.94 -16.73
C GLU A 166 11.39 12.60 -16.00
N ASN A 167 12.55 11.97 -16.20
CA ASN A 167 12.85 10.67 -15.60
C ASN A 167 12.68 10.65 -14.07
N GLU A 168 13.11 11.70 -13.37
CA GLU A 168 12.98 11.85 -11.91
C GLU A 168 11.52 11.69 -11.46
N TRP A 169 10.61 12.37 -12.16
CA TRP A 169 9.18 12.29 -11.95
C TRP A 169 8.65 10.88 -12.18
N HIS A 170 8.96 10.31 -13.35
CA HIS A 170 8.45 9.01 -13.74
C HIS A 170 8.93 7.88 -12.83
N PHE A 171 10.17 7.93 -12.31
CA PHE A 171 10.65 6.94 -11.35
C PHE A 171 9.91 6.99 -10.02
N ILE A 172 9.65 8.20 -9.47
CA ILE A 172 8.84 8.36 -8.25
C ILE A 172 7.43 7.82 -8.46
N GLU A 173 6.79 8.18 -9.58
CA GLU A 173 5.42 7.74 -9.88
C GLU A 173 5.34 6.23 -10.15
N CYS A 174 6.33 5.63 -10.81
CA CYS A 174 6.42 4.17 -10.97
C CYS A 174 6.44 3.45 -9.62
N GLY A 175 7.27 3.94 -8.68
CA GLY A 175 7.31 3.41 -7.32
C GLY A 175 5.95 3.52 -6.63
N ARG A 176 5.36 4.72 -6.68
CA ARG A 176 4.05 5.01 -6.06
C ARG A 176 2.95 4.08 -6.57
N TYR A 177 2.79 3.95 -7.89
CA TYR A 177 1.72 3.14 -8.46
C TYR A 177 1.94 1.63 -8.31
N LEU A 178 3.19 1.16 -8.29
CA LEU A 178 3.47 -0.24 -8.00
C LEU A 178 3.17 -0.58 -6.53
N GLU A 179 3.59 0.26 -5.58
CA GLU A 179 3.24 0.08 -4.16
C GLU A 179 1.72 0.10 -3.96
N ARG A 180 1.01 1.01 -4.62
CA ARG A 180 -0.45 1.09 -4.56
C ARG A 180 -1.14 -0.17 -5.08
N THR A 181 -0.65 -0.71 -6.19
CA THR A 181 -1.13 -1.96 -6.78
C THR A 181 -0.96 -3.12 -5.81
N GLU A 182 0.26 -3.31 -5.28
CA GLU A 182 0.57 -4.36 -4.32
C GLU A 182 -0.24 -4.22 -3.04
N ASN A 183 -0.37 -3.00 -2.51
CA ASN A 183 -1.14 -2.74 -1.29
C ASN A 183 -2.61 -3.10 -1.48
N THR A 184 -3.23 -2.65 -2.59
CA THR A 184 -4.65 -2.92 -2.86
C THR A 184 -4.93 -4.42 -2.98
N LEU A 185 -4.07 -5.16 -3.69
CA LEU A 185 -4.20 -6.62 -3.79
C LEU A 185 -4.01 -7.32 -2.43
N ARG A 186 -3.05 -6.86 -1.63
CA ARG A 186 -2.74 -7.45 -0.32
C ARG A 186 -3.86 -7.25 0.70
N ILE A 187 -4.45 -6.06 0.77
CA ILE A 187 -5.57 -5.80 1.68
C ILE A 187 -6.83 -6.57 1.27
N ILE A 188 -7.06 -6.80 -0.03
CA ILE A 188 -8.14 -7.68 -0.52
C ILE A 188 -7.89 -9.12 -0.08
N GLN A 189 -6.68 -9.65 -0.31
CA GLN A 189 -6.32 -11.02 0.12
C GLN A 189 -6.46 -11.22 1.62
N SER A 190 -6.04 -10.23 2.42
CA SER A 190 -6.20 -10.27 3.88
C SER A 190 -7.67 -10.36 4.29
N ALA A 191 -8.57 -9.64 3.61
CA ALA A 191 -10.01 -9.74 3.84
C ALA A 191 -10.58 -11.12 3.46
N ILE A 192 -10.16 -11.67 2.32
CA ILE A 192 -10.57 -13.02 1.87
C ILE A 192 -10.11 -14.08 2.87
N ALA A 193 -8.84 -14.05 3.28
CA ALA A 193 -8.29 -14.99 4.25
C ALA A 193 -8.99 -14.90 5.61
N ALA A 194 -9.30 -13.68 6.09
CA ALA A 194 -10.04 -13.49 7.34
C ALA A 194 -11.45 -14.09 7.27
N SER A 195 -12.15 -13.93 6.15
CA SER A 195 -13.48 -14.55 5.94
C SER A 195 -13.41 -16.07 5.91
N ALA A 196 -12.39 -16.65 5.25
CA ALA A 196 -12.17 -18.09 5.23
C ALA A 196 -11.92 -18.65 6.65
N SER A 197 -11.05 -18.02 7.43
CA SER A 197 -10.81 -18.40 8.84
C SER A 197 -12.06 -18.29 9.71
N ALA A 198 -12.95 -17.32 9.43
CA ALA A 198 -14.20 -17.15 10.19
C ALA A 198 -15.21 -18.26 9.87
N ALA A 199 -15.27 -18.68 8.60
CA ALA A 199 -16.10 -19.80 8.17
C ALA A 199 -15.67 -21.11 8.82
N GLU A 200 -14.36 -21.38 8.91
CA GLU A 200 -13.81 -22.56 9.60
C GLU A 200 -14.11 -22.56 11.11
N ALA A 201 -14.10 -21.38 11.74
CA ALA A 201 -14.43 -21.21 13.16
C ALA A 201 -15.94 -21.36 13.46
N GLY A 202 -16.79 -21.55 12.44
CA GLY A 202 -18.24 -21.70 12.59
C GLY A 202 -18.97 -20.38 12.86
N ASP A 203 -18.33 -19.23 12.64
CA ASP A 203 -18.86 -17.90 12.98
C ASP A 203 -19.80 -17.33 11.91
N GLY A 204 -20.05 -18.07 10.80
CA GLY A 204 -20.97 -17.66 9.74
C GLY A 204 -20.65 -16.30 9.09
N CYS A 205 -19.43 -15.78 9.28
CA CYS A 205 -19.10 -14.40 8.96
C CYS A 205 -18.99 -14.18 7.44
N GLU A 206 -19.77 -13.23 6.94
CA GLU A 206 -19.80 -12.89 5.52
C GLU A 206 -18.54 -12.11 5.12
N LEU A 207 -18.05 -12.27 3.89
CA LEU A 207 -16.89 -11.54 3.36
C LEU A 207 -17.12 -10.01 3.27
N TYR A 208 -18.38 -9.61 3.18
CA TYR A 208 -18.80 -8.25 2.88
C TYR A 208 -18.32 -7.19 3.89
N PRO A 209 -18.44 -7.35 5.22
CA PRO A 209 -17.96 -6.36 6.19
C PRO A 209 -16.43 -6.16 6.15
N TYR A 210 -15.66 -7.23 5.89
CA TYR A 210 -14.21 -7.13 5.72
C TYR A 210 -13.86 -6.30 4.48
N LEU A 211 -14.57 -6.52 3.36
CA LEU A 211 -14.38 -5.74 2.14
C LEU A 211 -14.87 -4.30 2.27
N GLN A 212 -15.89 -4.02 3.08
CA GLN A 212 -16.28 -2.63 3.39
C GLN A 212 -15.16 -1.89 4.12
N ALA A 213 -14.47 -2.54 5.07
CA ALA A 213 -13.32 -1.96 5.76
C ALA A 213 -12.18 -1.65 4.76
N VAL A 214 -11.88 -2.60 3.87
CA VAL A 214 -10.90 -2.41 2.78
C VAL A 214 -11.30 -1.24 1.89
N LEU A 215 -12.56 -1.17 1.47
CA LEU A 215 -13.06 -0.11 0.61
C LEU A 215 -12.96 1.27 1.27
N ARG A 216 -13.20 1.36 2.58
CA ARG A 216 -13.01 2.60 3.34
C ARG A 216 -11.53 2.96 3.49
N SER A 217 -10.63 1.99 3.69
CA SER A 217 -9.19 2.27 3.85
C SER A 217 -8.58 2.85 2.58
N VAL A 218 -9.05 2.44 1.40
CA VAL A 218 -8.64 3.07 0.13
C VAL A 218 -9.44 4.33 -0.23
N SER A 219 -10.30 4.85 0.66
CA SER A 219 -11.26 5.94 0.36
C SER A 219 -12.15 5.69 -0.86
N GLY A 220 -12.44 4.42 -1.16
CA GLY A 220 -13.26 4.00 -2.28
C GLY A 220 -14.76 3.98 -1.99
N TYR A 221 -15.19 4.12 -0.73
CA TYR A 221 -16.60 3.93 -0.35
C TYR A 221 -17.57 4.83 -1.13
N GLN A 222 -17.30 6.14 -1.19
CA GLN A 222 -18.15 7.10 -1.90
C GLN A 222 -18.12 6.89 -3.43
N PRO A 223 -16.94 6.76 -4.10
CA PRO A 223 -16.87 6.38 -5.50
C PRO A 223 -17.60 5.07 -5.84
N PHE A 224 -17.45 4.05 -5.00
CA PHE A 224 -18.10 2.75 -5.15
C PHE A 224 -19.63 2.88 -5.09
N ARG A 225 -20.16 3.55 -4.07
CA ARG A 225 -21.61 3.81 -3.93
C ARG A 225 -22.20 4.61 -5.09
N ARG A 226 -21.39 5.46 -5.73
CA ARG A 226 -21.80 6.19 -6.94
C ARG A 226 -21.78 5.31 -8.19
N HIS A 227 -20.83 4.39 -8.27
CA HIS A 227 -20.67 3.48 -9.41
C HIS A 227 -21.67 2.32 -9.36
N TYR A 228 -21.89 1.76 -8.18
CA TYR A 228 -22.83 0.67 -7.89
C TYR A 228 -23.98 1.23 -7.05
N ALA A 229 -25.14 1.44 -7.69
CA ALA A 229 -26.33 1.98 -7.02
C ALA A 229 -26.87 1.01 -5.95
N ASP A 230 -27.67 0.02 -6.37
CA ASP A 230 -28.35 -0.92 -5.45
C ASP A 230 -27.66 -2.29 -5.37
N GLY A 231 -26.80 -2.62 -6.34
CA GLY A 231 -26.09 -3.90 -6.44
C GLY A 231 -24.84 -3.98 -5.58
N VAL A 232 -24.96 -3.68 -4.28
CA VAL A 232 -23.82 -3.71 -3.36
C VAL A 232 -23.60 -5.13 -2.82
N SER A 233 -22.55 -5.80 -3.31
CA SER A 233 -22.12 -7.13 -2.87
C SER A 233 -20.62 -7.18 -2.62
N ALA A 234 -20.14 -8.27 -2.02
CA ALA A 234 -18.70 -8.53 -1.87
C ALA A 234 -17.99 -8.55 -3.25
N ASP A 235 -18.58 -9.25 -4.22
CA ASP A 235 -18.05 -9.38 -5.58
C ASP A 235 -17.96 -8.02 -6.27
N ALA A 236 -18.97 -7.16 -6.10
CA ALA A 236 -18.95 -5.80 -6.64
C ALA A 236 -17.83 -4.94 -6.04
N ILE A 237 -17.49 -5.12 -4.75
CA ILE A 237 -16.37 -4.40 -4.13
C ILE A 237 -15.03 -4.89 -4.72
N ILE A 238 -14.85 -6.21 -4.87
CA ILE A 238 -13.62 -6.76 -5.47
C ILE A 238 -13.48 -6.29 -6.91
N GLU A 239 -14.54 -6.41 -7.72
CA GLU A 239 -14.57 -5.91 -9.10
C GLU A 239 -14.23 -4.42 -9.17
N PHE A 240 -14.82 -3.59 -8.30
CA PHE A 240 -14.52 -2.17 -8.25
C PHE A 240 -13.05 -1.89 -7.93
N LEU A 241 -12.48 -2.61 -6.95
CA LEU A 241 -11.09 -2.40 -6.54
C LEU A 241 -10.09 -2.99 -7.52
N VAL A 242 -10.46 -3.99 -8.31
CA VAL A 242 -9.55 -4.63 -9.27
C VAL A 242 -9.67 -3.97 -10.65
N LEU A 243 -10.88 -3.82 -11.19
CA LEU A 243 -11.12 -3.52 -12.61
C LEU A 243 -11.52 -2.07 -12.91
N ASN A 244 -11.80 -1.23 -11.92
CA ASN A 244 -12.29 0.11 -12.21
C ASN A 244 -11.22 1.02 -12.85
N GLU A 245 -11.45 1.50 -14.06
CA GLU A 245 -10.49 2.34 -14.80
C GLU A 245 -10.41 3.80 -14.32
N ALA A 246 -11.34 4.26 -13.48
CA ALA A 246 -11.43 5.68 -13.09
C ALA A 246 -10.99 5.94 -11.64
N PHE A 247 -10.99 4.92 -10.79
CA PHE A 247 -10.69 5.04 -9.38
C PHE A 247 -9.17 4.94 -9.14
N PRO A 248 -8.47 5.98 -8.65
CA PRO A 248 -7.01 6.01 -8.62
C PRO A 248 -6.31 4.96 -7.75
N ARG A 249 -7.06 4.23 -6.92
CA ARG A 249 -6.61 3.15 -6.04
C ARG A 249 -7.11 1.78 -6.47
N SER A 250 -7.78 1.67 -7.62
CA SER A 250 -7.99 0.37 -8.23
C SER A 250 -6.67 -0.19 -8.79
N VAL A 251 -6.62 -1.51 -8.95
CA VAL A 251 -5.47 -2.20 -9.56
C VAL A 251 -5.32 -1.80 -11.03
N GLN A 252 -6.41 -1.82 -11.81
CA GLN A 252 -6.43 -1.42 -13.22
C GLN A 252 -5.84 -0.01 -13.42
N PHE A 253 -6.39 1.00 -12.74
CA PHE A 253 -5.90 2.38 -12.86
C PHE A 253 -4.42 2.49 -12.47
N SER A 254 -4.03 1.84 -11.37
CA SER A 254 -2.66 1.92 -10.88
C SER A 254 -1.67 1.28 -11.87
N LEU A 255 -2.05 0.18 -12.52
CA LEU A 255 -1.23 -0.46 -13.55
C LEU A 255 -1.19 0.35 -14.84
N ASP A 256 -2.28 1.00 -15.23
CA ASP A 256 -2.30 1.90 -16.37
C ASP A 256 -1.37 3.09 -16.16
N ALA A 257 -1.48 3.73 -15.00
CA ALA A 257 -0.61 4.84 -14.65
C ALA A 257 0.86 4.40 -14.47
N LEU A 258 1.11 3.18 -13.99
CA LEU A 258 2.45 2.60 -13.97
C LEU A 258 3.01 2.42 -15.40
N ASP A 259 2.23 1.86 -16.33
CA ASP A 259 2.64 1.67 -17.73
C ASP A 259 2.92 3.02 -18.42
N GLU A 260 2.08 4.03 -18.20
CA GLU A 260 2.28 5.38 -18.72
C GLU A 260 3.58 6.01 -18.22
N ASN A 261 3.80 5.98 -16.89
CA ASN A 261 5.02 6.54 -16.31
C ASN A 261 6.25 5.75 -16.75
N LEU A 262 6.15 4.42 -16.84
CA LEU A 262 7.25 3.60 -17.31
C LEU A 262 7.62 3.94 -18.75
N ARG A 263 6.65 4.14 -19.65
CA ARG A 263 6.89 4.56 -21.04
C ARG A 263 7.45 5.98 -21.16
N GLY A 264 7.16 6.84 -20.19
CA GLY A 264 7.71 8.19 -20.10
C GLY A 264 9.21 8.24 -19.74
N ILE A 265 9.80 7.13 -19.28
CA ILE A 265 11.23 7.09 -18.94
C ILE A 265 12.08 7.05 -20.22
N GLU A 266 12.87 8.10 -20.43
CA GLU A 266 13.79 8.25 -21.55
C GLU A 266 15.21 7.78 -21.21
N LEU A 267 15.69 6.75 -21.91
CA LEU A 267 17.01 6.16 -21.66
C LEU A 267 17.95 6.36 -22.86
N GLN A 268 19.14 6.89 -22.59
CA GLN A 268 20.19 7.13 -23.59
C GLN A 268 20.93 5.84 -23.98
N GLU A 269 21.17 4.95 -23.01
CA GLU A 269 21.93 3.72 -23.23
C GLU A 269 21.07 2.61 -23.87
N LYS A 270 21.53 2.04 -24.99
CA LYS A 270 20.79 1.00 -25.74
C LYS A 270 20.50 -0.26 -24.92
N GLN A 271 21.46 -0.69 -24.09
CA GLN A 271 21.31 -1.89 -23.27
C GLN A 271 20.23 -1.71 -22.18
N LEU A 272 20.24 -0.55 -21.51
CA LEU A 272 19.20 -0.20 -20.53
C LEU A 272 17.83 -0.06 -21.19
N ARG A 273 17.74 0.51 -22.40
CA ARG A 273 16.48 0.58 -23.17
C ARG A 273 15.90 -0.81 -23.44
N ALA A 274 16.72 -1.76 -23.89
CA ALA A 274 16.24 -3.12 -24.14
C ALA A 274 15.79 -3.84 -22.85
N ALA A 275 16.38 -3.51 -21.71
CA ALA A 275 15.96 -4.03 -20.40
C ALA A 275 14.66 -3.38 -19.90
N HIS A 276 14.55 -2.06 -20.05
CA HIS A 276 13.34 -1.29 -19.79
C HIS A 276 12.15 -1.77 -20.64
N ASP A 277 12.36 -2.02 -21.94
CA ASP A 277 11.34 -2.59 -22.82
C ASP A 277 10.82 -3.97 -22.35
N ARG A 278 11.65 -4.75 -21.64
CA ARG A 278 11.19 -6.02 -21.03
C ARG A 278 10.21 -5.77 -19.90
N ILE A 279 10.47 -4.77 -19.05
CA ILE A 279 9.55 -4.41 -17.96
C ILE A 279 8.25 -3.87 -18.54
N VAL A 280 8.31 -2.98 -19.55
CA VAL A 280 7.11 -2.46 -20.24
C VAL A 280 6.27 -3.61 -20.79
N ARG A 281 6.89 -4.64 -21.39
CA ARG A 281 6.16 -5.84 -21.84
C ARG A 281 5.56 -6.66 -20.70
N GLN A 282 6.23 -6.75 -19.55
CA GLN A 282 5.68 -7.46 -18.38
C GLN A 282 4.46 -6.73 -17.80
N VAL A 283 4.51 -5.39 -17.70
CA VAL A 283 3.36 -4.58 -17.29
C VAL A 283 2.21 -4.73 -18.28
N ALA A 284 2.50 -4.66 -19.59
CA ALA A 284 1.49 -4.89 -20.63
C ALA A 284 0.86 -6.28 -20.57
N LYS A 285 1.65 -7.32 -20.23
CA LYS A 285 1.14 -8.68 -20.02
C LYS A 285 0.17 -8.72 -18.83
N LEU A 286 0.53 -8.10 -17.71
CA LEU A 286 -0.33 -8.05 -16.52
C LEU A 286 -1.63 -7.27 -16.80
N LYS A 287 -1.56 -6.16 -17.53
CA LYS A 287 -2.74 -5.42 -17.99
C LYS A 287 -3.64 -6.26 -18.88
N ALA A 288 -3.07 -7.02 -19.81
CA ALA A 288 -3.84 -7.93 -20.66
C ALA A 288 -4.48 -9.06 -19.84
N GLU A 289 -3.78 -9.59 -18.84
CA GLU A 289 -4.35 -10.57 -17.89
C GLU A 289 -5.55 -9.97 -17.14
N LEU A 290 -5.46 -8.72 -16.65
CA LEU A 290 -6.60 -8.02 -16.02
C LEU A 290 -7.76 -7.77 -16.98
N ALA A 291 -7.48 -7.34 -18.22
CA ALA A 291 -8.51 -7.03 -19.20
C ALA A 291 -9.33 -8.26 -19.63
N CYS A 292 -8.80 -9.46 -19.40
CA CYS A 292 -9.51 -10.72 -19.64
C CYS A 292 -10.34 -11.20 -18.45
N LEU A 293 -10.29 -10.52 -17.29
CA LEU A 293 -11.07 -10.90 -16.11
C LEU A 293 -12.49 -10.36 -16.22
N GLU A 294 -13.48 -11.22 -15.99
CA GLU A 294 -14.89 -10.85 -15.86
C GLU A 294 -15.31 -10.85 -14.39
N ARG A 295 -16.51 -10.31 -14.10
CA ARG A 295 -17.08 -10.29 -12.75
C ARG A 295 -17.21 -11.71 -12.20
N GLU A 296 -17.58 -12.66 -13.05
CA GLU A 296 -17.75 -14.07 -12.71
C GLU A 296 -16.43 -14.69 -12.23
N ASP A 297 -15.29 -14.36 -12.85
CA ASP A 297 -13.98 -14.85 -12.44
C ASP A 297 -13.59 -14.36 -11.05
N LEU A 298 -13.96 -13.11 -10.71
CA LEU A 298 -13.69 -12.50 -9.42
C LEU A 298 -14.67 -12.97 -8.32
N GLY A 299 -15.93 -13.22 -8.66
CA GLY A 299 -16.92 -13.78 -7.73
C GLY A 299 -16.67 -15.25 -7.40
N LEU A 300 -16.03 -16.00 -8.31
CA LEU A 300 -15.53 -17.36 -8.07
C LEU A 300 -14.21 -17.37 -7.29
N ASP A 301 -13.50 -16.24 -7.18
CA ASP A 301 -12.23 -16.11 -6.45
C ASP A 301 -12.40 -16.07 -4.91
N ARG A 302 -13.28 -16.90 -4.37
CA ARG A 302 -13.49 -17.01 -2.91
C ARG A 302 -12.24 -17.45 -2.16
N GLU A 303 -11.30 -18.09 -2.85
CA GLU A 303 -10.02 -18.53 -2.31
C GLU A 303 -8.88 -17.52 -2.56
N GLY A 304 -9.12 -16.43 -3.30
CA GLY A 304 -8.12 -15.40 -3.57
C GLY A 304 -6.98 -15.83 -4.51
N ALA A 305 -7.19 -16.84 -5.35
CA ALA A 305 -6.22 -17.32 -6.34
C ALA A 305 -5.93 -16.28 -7.43
N VAL A 306 -6.94 -15.57 -7.95
CA VAL A 306 -6.75 -14.53 -8.97
C VAL A 306 -5.97 -13.36 -8.37
N THR A 307 -6.47 -12.81 -7.26
CA THR A 307 -5.79 -11.73 -6.55
C THR A 307 -4.38 -12.15 -6.08
N GLY A 308 -4.21 -13.41 -5.70
CA GLY A 308 -2.96 -14.13 -5.42
C GLY A 308 -1.93 -13.99 -6.54
N ARG A 309 -2.30 -14.45 -7.73
CA ARG A 309 -1.46 -14.38 -8.93
C ARG A 309 -1.10 -12.95 -9.31
N LEU A 310 -2.07 -12.02 -9.24
CA LEU A 310 -1.82 -10.61 -9.53
C LEU A 310 -0.81 -10.00 -8.56
N LEU A 311 -0.91 -10.31 -7.26
CA LEU A 311 0.04 -9.82 -6.25
C LEU A 311 1.44 -10.38 -6.50
N GLN A 312 1.54 -11.66 -6.84
CA GLN A 312 2.82 -12.28 -7.19
C GLN A 312 3.44 -11.63 -8.43
N ALA A 313 2.63 -11.37 -9.47
CA ALA A 313 3.08 -10.71 -10.69
C ALA A 313 3.56 -9.27 -10.41
N ALA A 314 2.84 -8.51 -9.57
CA ALA A 314 3.27 -7.18 -9.13
C ALA A 314 4.61 -7.22 -8.36
N GLY A 315 4.80 -8.20 -7.47
CA GLY A 315 6.07 -8.39 -6.78
C GLY A 315 7.23 -8.77 -7.71
N GLN A 316 6.96 -9.56 -8.75
CA GLN A 316 7.93 -9.88 -9.80
C GLN A 316 8.31 -8.63 -10.62
N LEU A 317 7.36 -7.74 -10.89
CA LEU A 317 7.64 -6.44 -11.53
C LEU A 317 8.59 -5.61 -10.66
N GLY A 318 8.35 -5.51 -9.35
CA GLY A 318 9.26 -4.80 -8.43
C GLY A 318 10.70 -5.36 -8.47
N THR A 319 10.82 -6.68 -8.52
CA THR A 319 12.12 -7.36 -8.66
C THR A 319 12.78 -7.09 -10.02
N ALA A 320 11.99 -7.07 -11.10
CA ALA A 320 12.47 -6.76 -12.45
C ALA A 320 12.94 -5.30 -12.58
N PHE A 321 12.22 -4.36 -11.95
CA PHE A 321 12.66 -2.97 -11.79
C PHE A 321 14.01 -2.89 -11.08
N ALA A 322 14.14 -3.57 -9.94
CA ALA A 322 15.38 -3.58 -9.17
C ALA A 322 16.55 -4.14 -9.99
N HIS A 323 16.37 -5.26 -10.67
CA HIS A 323 17.41 -5.85 -11.50
C HIS A 323 17.80 -4.95 -12.69
N THR A 324 16.86 -4.17 -13.23
CA THR A 324 17.11 -3.34 -14.43
C THR A 324 17.74 -2.00 -14.09
N PHE A 325 17.28 -1.36 -13.02
CA PHE A 325 17.65 0.02 -12.70
C PHE A 325 18.55 0.14 -11.48
N PHE A 326 18.53 -0.83 -10.55
CA PHE A 326 19.34 -0.76 -9.33
C PHE A 326 20.66 -1.48 -9.56
N ARG A 327 21.66 -1.18 -8.73
CA ARG A 327 22.95 -1.88 -8.84
C ARG A 327 22.79 -3.30 -8.29
N VAL A 328 23.05 -4.32 -9.12
CA VAL A 328 23.44 -5.65 -8.64
C VAL A 328 24.86 -5.52 -8.09
N GLY A 329 25.01 -5.12 -6.83
CA GLY A 329 26.33 -4.95 -6.21
C GLY A 329 26.39 -3.85 -5.17
N GLU A 330 25.58 -3.99 -4.12
CA GLU A 330 25.86 -3.60 -2.73
C GLU A 330 24.77 -4.23 -1.85
N ALA A 331 24.57 -5.55 -2.03
CA ALA A 331 23.99 -6.36 -0.97
C ALA A 331 25.08 -6.48 0.11
N THR A 332 25.14 -5.49 0.99
CA THR A 332 25.95 -5.53 2.21
C THR A 332 25.11 -5.09 3.39
N ALA A 333 25.05 -6.01 4.36
CA ALA A 333 24.54 -5.93 5.73
C ALA A 333 23.02 -6.13 5.90
#